data_AF-A0A926H5B1-F1
#
_entry.id   AF-A0A926H5B1-F1
#
_cell.length_a   1.000
_cell.length_b   1.000
_cell.length_c   1.000
_cell.angle_alpha   90.00
_cell.angle_beta   90.00
_cell.angle_gamma   90.00
#
_symmetry.space_group_name_H-M   'P 1'
#
loop_
_entity.id
_entity.type
_entity.pdbx_description
1 polymer ?
#
loop_
_entity_poly.entity_id
_entity_poly.type
_entity_poly.pdbx_seq_one_letter_code
_entity_poly.pdbx_strand_id
1 'polypeptide(L)'
;AGRRVFPMAESSWGWGELGDYVVNRFNVPVVFYSAGWDASTVDNWLNTANGTPACNRYYCNENWQNLQPYTNLKNVLQYYGSSAGVRAVLWHQGEAEYCFPGNCTVTEYANRMTALIQKSRQDIGGRSVPWVVARASFDGSNTNPDVVNQQQNVINTPGLNVFQGPLNDTIVNRNAGGQDVHFRNSQRPVAHPQYYLNTSAIPADMGLSRFARNWNNSLNASFFQNAAPITPEQFVATGDPTGPVSPNNTVTLPIATLGPFGGDNQWQIQVLDTLGGYLRTLGTSGANPAQVQWPGDLTSGQFRLRAVSTNPVVMGVPTSIFCVGCPAPVSQSDLSLAIAADRRVLNVGDLTTFTLQIHNAGPSTATGVVVQNRLPPNMTVVSANGLALANGILSGTVPQIGVGATATLSFQAQVSAGTYLNAAEILRADQADPDSQLGSGTGDGQDDAAVADLRTRESGGVFVSPNPNQTPLPAVVSSQPAPDANRADLSLTMWVSNRVPRLNDIVTYTLQISNAGGLAATGIGLTAYLPAGQQFVPGDDFAPGGSGPTGGLSSLGANTTVFLRFRAQVTATGYSVVSAQITQSNTPDPDSSPGNGTTNGEDDTARTDVRTQ
;
A
#
# COMPACT_ATOMS: atom_id res chain seq x y z
N ALA A 1 -18.79 2.27 -22.42
CA ALA A 1 -19.47 1.78 -21.20
C ALA A 1 -19.24 0.28 -21.05
N GLY A 2 -18.07 -0.12 -20.53
CA GLY A 2 -17.69 -1.51 -20.32
C GLY A 2 -18.09 -1.98 -18.92
N ARG A 3 -18.79 -3.11 -18.86
CA ARG A 3 -19.32 -3.80 -17.68
C ARG A 3 -18.38 -3.73 -16.46
N ARG A 4 -18.86 -3.15 -15.35
CA ARG A 4 -18.30 -3.32 -14.00
C ARG A 4 -19.44 -3.71 -13.06
N VAL A 5 -19.26 -4.81 -12.33
CA VAL A 5 -20.22 -5.31 -11.33
C VAL A 5 -20.02 -4.52 -10.03
N PHE A 6 -21.13 -4.20 -9.36
CA PHE A 6 -21.27 -3.51 -8.07
C PHE A 6 -20.31 -4.01 -6.97
N PRO A 7 -19.98 -3.18 -5.95
CA PRO A 7 -20.55 -1.85 -5.67
C PRO A 7 -19.79 -0.67 -6.29
N MET A 8 -20.53 0.27 -6.88
CA MET A 8 -20.02 1.48 -7.55
C MET A 8 -19.69 2.60 -6.56
N ALA A 9 -18.55 2.50 -5.88
CA ALA A 9 -17.83 3.69 -5.44
C ALA A 9 -16.72 3.98 -6.43
N GLU A 10 -16.62 5.21 -6.92
CA GLU A 10 -15.51 5.65 -7.79
C GLU A 10 -14.15 5.71 -7.03
N SER A 11 -14.11 5.40 -5.72
CA SER A 11 -13.33 6.10 -4.70
C SER A 11 -13.39 5.47 -3.29
N SER A 12 -12.28 5.05 -2.65
CA SER A 12 -12.21 4.64 -1.22
C SER A 12 -12.14 5.81 -0.20
N TRP A 13 -12.73 6.97 -0.54
CA TRP A 13 -12.27 8.33 -0.20
C TRP A 13 -11.93 8.66 1.27
N GLY A 14 -12.58 8.08 2.28
CA GLY A 14 -12.11 8.15 3.68
C GLY A 14 -12.28 6.84 4.44
N TRP A 15 -12.93 5.86 3.82
CA TRP A 15 -13.29 4.58 4.42
C TRP A 15 -12.07 3.67 4.59
N GLY A 16 -11.05 3.81 3.72
CA GLY A 16 -9.77 3.10 3.88
C GLY A 16 -9.08 3.50 5.19
N GLU A 17 -8.89 4.81 5.42
CA GLU A 17 -8.28 5.30 6.66
C GLU A 17 -9.14 4.97 7.89
N LEU A 18 -10.48 5.01 7.78
CA LEU A 18 -11.37 4.52 8.83
C LEU A 18 -11.13 3.04 9.13
N GLY A 19 -10.96 2.21 8.09
CA GLY A 19 -10.61 0.80 8.20
C GLY A 19 -9.33 0.61 9.01
N ASP A 20 -8.28 1.38 8.69
CA ASP A 20 -7.02 1.34 9.44
C ASP A 20 -7.23 1.67 10.92
N TYR A 21 -8.00 2.71 11.26
CA TYR A 21 -8.30 3.00 12.67
C TYR A 21 -8.98 1.82 13.39
N VAL A 22 -9.97 1.20 12.76
CA VAL A 22 -10.77 0.13 13.38
C VAL A 22 -9.94 -1.16 13.50
N VAL A 23 -9.22 -1.55 12.46
CA VAL A 23 -8.34 -2.74 12.46
C VAL A 23 -7.27 -2.58 13.54
N ASN A 24 -6.60 -1.43 13.61
CA ASN A 24 -5.55 -1.21 14.61
C ASN A 24 -6.08 -1.17 16.05
N ARG A 25 -7.28 -0.61 16.26
CA ARG A 25 -7.86 -0.50 17.61
C ARG A 25 -8.40 -1.83 18.13
N PHE A 26 -8.98 -2.65 17.26
CA PHE A 26 -9.76 -3.82 17.68
C PHE A 26 -9.18 -5.15 17.20
N ASN A 27 -8.13 -5.13 16.37
CA ASN A 27 -7.47 -6.31 15.81
C ASN A 27 -8.45 -7.28 15.13
N VAL A 28 -9.39 -6.72 14.35
CA VAL A 28 -10.38 -7.49 13.59
C VAL A 28 -10.34 -7.08 12.12
N PRO A 29 -10.56 -8.01 11.17
CA PRO A 29 -10.78 -7.67 9.78
C PRO A 29 -12.01 -6.76 9.63
N VAL A 30 -11.90 -5.76 8.76
CA VAL A 30 -12.99 -4.81 8.46
C VAL A 30 -13.23 -4.79 6.95
N VAL A 31 -14.50 -4.83 6.58
CA VAL A 31 -14.94 -4.63 5.19
C VAL A 31 -16.02 -3.55 5.16
N PHE A 32 -15.89 -2.62 4.21
CA PHE A 32 -16.92 -1.62 3.91
C PHE A 32 -17.58 -1.96 2.58
N TYR A 33 -18.89 -2.20 2.60
CA TYR A 33 -19.69 -2.35 1.40
C TYR A 33 -20.26 -0.99 1.02
N SER A 34 -19.78 -0.40 -0.07
CA SER A 34 -20.28 0.90 -0.51
C SER A 34 -21.65 0.77 -1.16
N ALA A 35 -22.63 1.52 -0.66
CA ALA A 35 -23.94 1.68 -1.29
C ALA A 35 -24.26 3.16 -1.60
N GLY A 36 -23.30 4.07 -1.41
CA GLY A 36 -23.51 5.50 -1.58
C GLY A 36 -23.90 5.88 -3.00
N TRP A 37 -24.62 7.00 -3.13
CA TRP A 37 -25.06 7.55 -4.40
C TRP A 37 -25.01 9.07 -4.34
N ASP A 38 -24.30 9.68 -5.28
CA ASP A 38 -24.02 11.11 -5.31
C ASP A 38 -25.30 11.92 -5.54
N ALA A 39 -25.31 13.16 -5.01
CA ALA A 39 -26.39 14.12 -5.19
C ALA A 39 -27.81 13.61 -4.86
N SER A 40 -27.93 12.59 -3.99
CA SER A 40 -29.20 12.00 -3.59
C SER A 40 -29.79 12.66 -2.33
N THR A 41 -31.11 12.85 -2.33
CA THR A 41 -31.87 13.24 -1.14
C THR A 41 -32.48 12.03 -0.45
N VAL A 42 -32.86 12.17 0.83
CA VAL A 42 -33.62 11.14 1.56
C VAL A 42 -34.92 10.78 0.84
N ASP A 43 -35.51 11.73 0.11
CA ASP A 43 -36.68 11.50 -0.74
C ASP A 43 -36.37 10.53 -1.88
N ASN A 44 -35.25 10.72 -2.57
CA ASN A 44 -34.84 9.80 -3.64
C ASN A 44 -34.65 8.38 -3.09
N TRP A 45 -34.03 8.26 -1.92
CA TRP A 45 -33.82 6.97 -1.25
C TRP A 45 -35.14 6.30 -0.87
N LEU A 46 -36.08 7.03 -0.27
CA LEU A 46 -37.37 6.46 0.12
C LEU A 46 -38.26 6.13 -1.08
N ASN A 47 -38.31 7.00 -2.08
CA ASN A 47 -39.08 6.78 -3.31
C ASN A 47 -38.63 5.51 -4.01
N THR A 48 -37.32 5.35 -4.18
CA THR A 48 -36.75 4.15 -4.83
C THR A 48 -36.91 2.90 -3.99
N ALA A 49 -36.89 3.02 -2.65
CA ALA A 49 -37.25 1.92 -1.75
C ALA A 49 -38.70 1.45 -1.90
N ASN A 50 -39.59 2.34 -2.32
CA ASN A 50 -41.00 2.08 -2.56
C ASN A 50 -41.33 1.77 -4.03
N GLY A 51 -40.30 1.61 -4.89
CA GLY A 51 -40.49 1.29 -6.30
C GLY A 51 -40.78 2.49 -7.20
N THR A 52 -40.72 3.71 -6.68
CA THR A 52 -40.87 4.94 -7.44
C THR A 52 -39.50 5.38 -7.98
N PRO A 53 -39.33 5.55 -9.30
CA PRO A 53 -38.08 6.05 -9.87
C PRO A 53 -37.68 7.42 -9.29
N ALA A 54 -36.38 7.65 -9.17
CA ALA A 54 -35.81 8.92 -8.76
C ALA A 54 -34.72 9.34 -9.75
N CYS A 55 -34.35 10.62 -9.71
CA CYS A 55 -33.34 11.22 -10.56
C CYS A 55 -32.44 12.15 -9.72
N ASN A 56 -31.32 12.57 -10.31
CA ASN A 56 -30.42 13.53 -9.69
C ASN A 56 -31.15 14.84 -9.39
N ARG A 57 -31.04 15.32 -8.16
CA ARG A 57 -31.72 16.53 -7.72
C ARG A 57 -31.28 17.79 -8.48
N TYR A 58 -30.00 17.90 -8.80
CA TYR A 58 -29.45 19.06 -9.51
C TYR A 58 -29.73 18.99 -11.01
N TYR A 59 -29.85 17.78 -11.56
CA TYR A 59 -30.02 17.54 -13.00
C TYR A 59 -30.96 16.36 -13.28
N CYS A 60 -32.27 16.58 -13.15
CA CYS A 60 -33.29 15.56 -13.38
C CYS A 60 -33.70 15.46 -14.86
N ASN A 61 -32.77 15.09 -15.73
CA ASN A 61 -33.06 14.88 -17.15
C ASN A 61 -33.54 13.45 -17.44
N GLU A 62 -33.16 12.50 -16.59
CA GLU A 62 -33.53 11.10 -16.67
C GLU A 62 -33.58 10.46 -15.27
N ASN A 63 -34.43 9.44 -15.12
CA ASN A 63 -34.47 8.65 -13.90
C ASN A 63 -33.25 7.74 -13.83
N TRP A 64 -32.68 7.58 -12.64
CA TRP A 64 -31.65 6.59 -12.39
C TRP A 64 -32.19 5.19 -12.65
N GLN A 65 -31.42 4.40 -13.40
CA GLN A 65 -31.77 3.03 -13.75
C GLN A 65 -31.87 2.15 -12.50
N ASN A 66 -32.59 1.04 -12.60
CA ASN A 66 -32.66 -0.01 -11.56
C ASN A 66 -33.10 0.50 -10.18
N LEU A 67 -33.94 1.53 -10.10
CA LEU A 67 -34.45 2.08 -8.84
C LEU A 67 -33.31 2.46 -7.87
N GLN A 68 -32.26 3.08 -8.39
CA GLN A 68 -31.19 3.64 -7.57
C GLN A 68 -31.69 4.94 -6.90
N PRO A 69 -31.26 5.24 -5.67
CA PRO A 69 -30.11 4.62 -4.97
C PRO A 69 -30.41 3.41 -4.06
N TYR A 70 -31.67 3.16 -3.70
CA TYR A 70 -31.99 2.17 -2.67
C TYR A 70 -31.59 0.73 -3.02
N THR A 71 -31.69 0.36 -4.30
CA THR A 71 -31.33 -0.98 -4.77
C THR A 71 -29.92 -1.42 -4.35
N ASN A 72 -28.94 -0.50 -4.27
CA ASN A 72 -27.61 -0.82 -3.78
C ASN A 72 -27.60 -1.26 -2.32
N LEU A 73 -28.25 -0.47 -1.47
CA LEU A 73 -28.34 -0.77 -0.04
C LEU A 73 -29.07 -2.09 0.19
N LYS A 74 -30.18 -2.31 -0.53
CA LYS A 74 -30.92 -3.57 -0.47
C LYS A 74 -30.04 -4.76 -0.85
N ASN A 75 -29.36 -4.69 -1.99
CA ASN A 75 -28.49 -5.76 -2.47
C ASN A 75 -27.34 -6.03 -1.50
N VAL A 76 -26.73 -4.98 -0.94
CA VAL A 76 -25.66 -5.13 0.06
C VAL A 76 -26.16 -5.86 1.30
N LEU A 77 -27.29 -5.43 1.87
CA LEU A 77 -27.84 -6.02 3.08
C LEU A 77 -28.34 -7.46 2.84
N GLN A 78 -28.95 -7.74 1.69
CA GLN A 78 -29.46 -9.07 1.35
C GLN A 78 -28.37 -10.07 0.97
N TYR A 79 -27.35 -9.65 0.21
CA TYR A 79 -26.33 -10.56 -0.32
C TYR A 79 -25.09 -10.63 0.57
N TYR A 80 -24.43 -9.49 0.80
CA TYR A 80 -23.22 -9.46 1.61
C TYR A 80 -23.54 -9.55 3.10
N GLY A 81 -24.63 -8.91 3.52
CA GLY A 81 -25.07 -8.96 4.91
C GLY A 81 -25.55 -10.34 5.36
N SER A 82 -26.13 -11.14 4.47
CA SER A 82 -26.53 -12.52 4.80
C SER A 82 -25.34 -13.47 4.90
N SER A 83 -24.26 -13.22 4.15
CA SER A 83 -23.08 -14.10 4.10
C SER A 83 -22.00 -13.74 5.12
N ALA A 84 -21.70 -12.45 5.29
CA ALA A 84 -20.65 -11.96 6.20
C ALA A 84 -21.19 -11.44 7.54
N GLY A 85 -22.49 -11.18 7.63
CA GLY A 85 -23.07 -10.36 8.68
C GLY A 85 -22.88 -8.87 8.42
N VAL A 86 -23.58 -8.04 9.21
CA VAL A 86 -23.52 -6.57 9.13
C VAL A 86 -23.39 -6.01 10.54
N ARG A 87 -22.32 -5.26 10.83
CA ARG A 87 -22.21 -4.53 12.10
C ARG A 87 -23.17 -3.36 12.15
N ALA A 88 -23.13 -2.50 11.13
CA ALA A 88 -24.00 -1.34 11.02
C ALA A 88 -24.04 -0.78 9.59
N VAL A 89 -25.08 -0.01 9.28
CA VAL A 89 -25.11 0.91 8.14
C VAL A 89 -24.53 2.25 8.59
N LEU A 90 -23.50 2.75 7.90
CA LEU A 90 -22.95 4.09 8.13
C LEU A 90 -23.60 5.06 7.15
N TRP A 91 -24.41 5.98 7.66
CA TRP A 91 -25.18 6.92 6.84
C TRP A 91 -24.57 8.32 6.87
N HIS A 92 -24.15 8.81 5.72
CA HIS A 92 -23.70 10.19 5.50
C HIS A 92 -24.44 10.80 4.33
N GLN A 93 -25.47 11.57 4.62
CA GLN A 93 -26.26 12.27 3.61
C GLN A 93 -26.97 13.44 4.31
N GLY A 94 -27.11 14.54 3.59
CA GLY A 94 -27.85 15.72 4.02
C GLY A 94 -27.46 16.97 3.24
N GLU A 95 -26.31 16.96 2.57
CA GLU A 95 -25.81 18.08 1.78
C GLU A 95 -26.66 18.43 0.54
N ALA A 96 -27.48 17.49 0.06
CA ALA A 96 -28.43 17.74 -1.03
C ALA A 96 -29.82 18.20 -0.53
N GLU A 97 -30.05 18.22 0.79
CA GLU A 97 -31.32 18.63 1.38
C GLU A 97 -31.44 20.15 1.36
N TYR A 98 -32.54 20.65 0.78
CA TYR A 98 -32.74 22.08 0.61
C TYR A 98 -34.23 22.42 0.66
N CYS A 99 -34.56 23.63 1.12
CA CYS A 99 -35.93 24.14 1.15
C CYS A 99 -36.16 25.22 0.09
N PHE A 100 -37.12 24.99 -0.80
CA PHE A 100 -37.59 26.02 -1.72
C PHE A 100 -38.75 26.80 -1.09
N PRO A 101 -38.92 28.10 -1.41
CA PRO A 101 -40.11 28.85 -1.03
C PRO A 101 -41.38 28.13 -1.52
N GLY A 102 -42.24 27.72 -0.59
CA GLY A 102 -43.49 26.99 -0.87
C GLY A 102 -43.37 25.45 -0.94
N ASN A 103 -42.16 24.89 -0.88
CA ASN A 103 -41.94 23.44 -0.79
C ASN A 103 -40.62 23.12 -0.06
N CYS A 104 -40.72 22.97 1.26
CA CYS A 104 -39.60 22.64 2.15
C CYS A 104 -39.76 21.20 2.63
N THR A 105 -38.95 20.29 2.08
CA THR A 105 -38.99 18.86 2.42
C THR A 105 -38.11 18.51 3.62
N VAL A 106 -37.28 19.44 4.09
CA VAL A 106 -36.39 19.24 5.25
C VAL A 106 -37.20 18.90 6.50
N THR A 107 -38.36 19.52 6.71
CA THR A 107 -39.24 19.23 7.85
C THR A 107 -39.73 17.79 7.90
N GLU A 108 -39.74 17.09 6.76
CA GLU A 108 -40.13 15.68 6.65
C GLU A 108 -38.94 14.72 6.69
N TYR A 109 -37.70 15.22 6.73
CA TYR A 109 -36.49 14.40 6.66
C TYR A 109 -36.49 13.29 7.71
N ALA A 110 -36.80 13.60 8.97
CA ALA A 110 -36.77 12.59 10.03
C ALA A 110 -37.80 11.47 9.82
N ASN A 111 -39.00 11.82 9.37
CA ASN A 111 -40.06 10.85 9.07
C ASN A 111 -39.65 9.96 7.89
N ARG A 112 -39.12 10.55 6.82
CA ARG A 112 -38.70 9.84 5.61
C ARG A 112 -37.52 8.91 5.88
N MET A 113 -36.52 9.39 6.63
CA MET A 113 -35.37 8.59 7.04
C MET A 113 -35.77 7.44 7.95
N THR A 114 -36.68 7.68 8.90
CA THR A 114 -37.22 6.62 9.77
C THR A 114 -37.94 5.54 8.96
N ALA A 115 -38.76 5.94 8.00
CA ALA A 115 -39.44 5.03 7.08
C ALA A 115 -38.44 4.25 6.21
N LEU A 116 -37.38 4.90 5.71
CA LEU A 116 -36.31 4.25 4.95
C LEU A 116 -35.58 3.18 5.78
N ILE A 117 -35.22 3.51 7.02
CA ILE A 117 -34.58 2.56 7.95
C ILE A 117 -35.50 1.36 8.18
N GLN A 118 -36.78 1.60 8.48
CA GLN A 118 -37.76 0.52 8.67
C GLN A 118 -37.93 -0.33 7.41
N LYS A 119 -38.01 0.30 6.23
CA LYS A 119 -38.10 -0.39 4.95
C LYS A 119 -36.87 -1.26 4.68
N SER A 120 -35.66 -0.77 4.95
CA SER A 120 -34.42 -1.57 4.85
C SER A 120 -34.45 -2.82 5.73
N ARG A 121 -35.04 -2.74 6.92
CA ARG A 121 -35.18 -3.87 7.84
C ARG A 121 -36.26 -4.85 7.39
N GLN A 122 -37.39 -4.35 6.90
CA GLN A 122 -38.44 -5.18 6.31
C GLN A 122 -37.89 -6.02 5.15
N ASP A 123 -37.07 -5.41 4.29
CA ASP A 123 -36.47 -6.07 3.13
C ASP A 123 -35.43 -7.16 3.47
N ILE A 124 -35.01 -7.25 4.74
CA ILE A 124 -34.10 -8.30 5.25
C ILE A 124 -34.75 -9.16 6.35
N GLY A 125 -36.08 -9.30 6.34
CA GLY A 125 -36.79 -10.19 7.27
C GLY A 125 -37.03 -9.60 8.65
N GLY A 126 -37.12 -8.27 8.76
CA GLY A 126 -37.40 -7.55 10.01
C GLY A 126 -36.20 -7.42 10.94
N ARG A 127 -35.00 -7.80 10.51
CA ARG A 127 -33.81 -7.81 11.35
C ARG A 127 -33.37 -6.37 11.66
N SER A 128 -33.19 -6.06 12.94
CA SER A 128 -32.90 -4.70 13.40
C SER A 128 -31.42 -4.33 13.22
N VAL A 129 -30.97 -4.11 11.98
CA VAL A 129 -29.59 -3.68 11.70
C VAL A 129 -29.34 -2.33 12.39
N PRO A 130 -28.23 -2.15 13.13
CA PRO A 130 -27.83 -0.83 13.65
C PRO A 130 -27.56 0.16 12.52
N TRP A 131 -28.03 1.40 12.66
CA TRP A 131 -27.64 2.51 11.78
C TRP A 131 -26.83 3.53 12.56
N VAL A 132 -25.76 4.06 11.97
CA VAL A 132 -25.00 5.18 12.52
C VAL A 132 -25.21 6.38 11.61
N VAL A 133 -25.94 7.38 12.09
CA VAL A 133 -26.36 8.53 11.28
C VAL A 133 -25.46 9.72 11.57
N ALA A 134 -24.70 10.16 10.56
CA ALA A 134 -23.94 11.40 10.64
C ALA A 134 -24.88 12.62 10.57
N ARG A 135 -24.38 13.73 11.10
CA ARG A 135 -24.96 15.06 10.95
C ARG A 135 -24.13 15.84 9.95
N ALA A 136 -24.72 16.17 8.82
CA ALA A 136 -24.06 16.84 7.69
C ALA A 136 -25.11 17.58 6.86
N SER A 137 -24.84 18.83 6.51
CA SER A 137 -25.77 19.72 5.82
C SER A 137 -25.09 20.78 4.96
N PHE A 138 -23.76 20.85 4.97
CA PHE A 138 -23.00 21.83 4.22
C PHE A 138 -23.26 21.74 2.71
N ASP A 139 -23.69 22.83 2.08
CA ASP A 139 -24.05 22.88 0.65
C ASP A 139 -22.91 23.32 -0.28
N GLY A 140 -21.70 23.50 0.26
CA GLY A 140 -20.56 24.10 -0.42
C GLY A 140 -20.25 25.52 0.04
N SER A 141 -21.21 26.20 0.68
CA SER A 141 -21.05 27.56 1.22
C SER A 141 -21.56 27.69 2.66
N ASN A 142 -22.73 27.11 2.98
CA ASN A 142 -23.40 27.25 4.25
C ASN A 142 -23.81 25.89 4.81
N THR A 143 -23.91 25.80 6.12
CA THR A 143 -24.56 24.68 6.82
C THR A 143 -26.03 24.99 7.06
N ASN A 144 -26.89 23.97 7.06
CA ASN A 144 -28.31 24.10 7.35
C ASN A 144 -28.66 23.42 8.69
N PRO A 145 -28.84 24.19 9.78
CA PRO A 145 -29.17 23.66 11.09
C PRO A 145 -30.46 22.84 11.12
N ASP A 146 -31.44 23.13 10.26
CA ASP A 146 -32.70 22.39 10.24
C ASP A 146 -32.49 20.95 9.77
N VAL A 147 -31.60 20.73 8.79
CA VAL A 147 -31.21 19.38 8.35
C VAL A 147 -30.52 18.63 9.50
N VAL A 148 -29.58 19.29 10.19
CA VAL A 148 -28.88 18.72 11.35
C VAL A 148 -29.84 18.36 12.47
N ASN A 149 -30.82 19.22 12.76
CA ASN A 149 -31.85 18.97 13.77
C ASN A 149 -32.72 17.77 13.38
N GLN A 150 -33.07 17.62 12.10
CA GLN A 150 -33.86 16.47 11.63
C GLN A 150 -33.05 15.16 11.67
N GLN A 151 -31.77 15.19 11.32
CA GLN A 151 -30.86 14.05 11.53
C GLN A 151 -30.77 13.67 13.00
N GLN A 152 -30.70 14.66 13.90
CA GLN A 152 -30.73 14.43 15.35
C GLN A 152 -32.06 13.85 15.82
N ASN A 153 -33.20 14.24 15.24
CA ASN A 153 -34.50 13.66 15.55
C ASN A 153 -34.56 12.16 15.18
N VAL A 154 -33.97 11.75 14.05
CA VAL A 154 -33.83 10.32 13.69
C VAL A 154 -33.01 9.57 14.74
N ILE A 155 -31.86 10.13 15.12
CA ILE A 155 -30.97 9.54 16.14
C ILE A 155 -31.70 9.37 17.48
N ASN A 156 -32.51 10.36 17.86
CA ASN A 156 -33.24 10.38 19.11
C ASN A 156 -34.53 9.54 19.08
N THR A 157 -34.89 8.92 17.95
CA THR A 157 -36.13 8.15 17.83
C THR A 157 -36.07 6.89 18.71
N PRO A 158 -36.92 6.77 19.75
CA PRO A 158 -36.85 5.66 20.69
C PRO A 158 -37.05 4.30 20.02
N GLY A 159 -36.20 3.33 20.36
CA GLY A 159 -36.30 1.96 19.85
C GLY A 159 -35.95 1.79 18.36
N LEU A 160 -35.56 2.86 17.66
CA LEU A 160 -35.20 2.77 16.24
C LEU A 160 -33.84 2.11 16.00
N ASN A 161 -33.07 1.77 17.04
CA ASN A 161 -31.72 1.18 16.92
C ASN A 161 -30.81 1.99 15.98
N VAL A 162 -30.76 3.30 16.25
CA VAL A 162 -29.92 4.29 15.56
C VAL A 162 -28.93 4.86 16.57
N PHE A 163 -27.69 4.99 16.14
CA PHE A 163 -26.58 5.51 16.91
C PHE A 163 -26.12 6.83 16.31
N GLN A 164 -25.63 7.71 17.19
CA GLN A 164 -25.12 9.01 16.78
C GLN A 164 -23.80 8.88 16.03
N GLY A 165 -23.79 9.28 14.77
CA GLY A 165 -22.59 9.47 13.97
C GLY A 165 -21.92 10.83 14.18
N PRO A 166 -20.88 11.11 13.39
CA PRO A 166 -20.12 12.36 13.52
C PRO A 166 -20.94 13.58 13.13
N LEU A 167 -20.52 14.77 13.58
CA LEU A 167 -21.00 16.06 13.05
C LEU A 167 -19.94 16.58 12.06
N ASN A 168 -20.12 16.26 10.78
CA ASN A 168 -19.12 16.56 9.76
C ASN A 168 -19.20 17.98 9.19
N ASP A 169 -20.26 18.73 9.53
CA ASP A 169 -20.32 20.18 9.30
C ASP A 169 -19.23 20.95 10.06
N THR A 170 -18.62 20.34 11.09
CA THR A 170 -17.50 20.95 11.84
C THR A 170 -16.16 20.85 11.13
N ILE A 171 -16.08 20.12 10.01
CA ILE A 171 -14.83 19.97 9.26
C ILE A 171 -14.55 21.27 8.50
N VAL A 172 -13.65 22.07 9.05
CA VAL A 172 -13.08 23.25 8.38
C VAL A 172 -12.28 22.81 7.15
N ASN A 173 -12.23 23.66 6.12
CA ASN A 173 -11.46 23.41 4.89
C ASN A 173 -11.70 22.02 4.28
N ARG A 174 -12.95 21.51 4.34
CA ARG A 174 -13.27 20.12 3.98
C ARG A 174 -12.82 19.71 2.58
N ASN A 175 -12.81 20.62 1.60
CA ASN A 175 -12.28 20.38 0.26
C ASN A 175 -10.89 21.02 0.07
N ALA A 176 -9.95 20.78 1.01
CA ALA A 176 -8.64 21.43 0.99
C ALA A 176 -8.68 22.97 0.92
N GLY A 177 -9.72 23.58 1.50
CA GLY A 177 -9.97 25.02 1.46
C GLY A 177 -10.75 25.52 0.23
N GLY A 178 -11.06 24.65 -0.74
CA GLY A 178 -11.96 25.00 -1.85
C GLY A 178 -13.42 25.17 -1.40
N GLN A 179 -14.16 26.06 -2.07
CA GLN A 179 -15.61 26.19 -1.90
C GLN A 179 -16.32 25.12 -2.72
N ASP A 180 -16.49 23.96 -2.09
CA ASP A 180 -17.18 22.82 -2.68
C ASP A 180 -17.70 21.91 -1.56
N VAL A 181 -18.78 21.19 -1.85
CA VAL A 181 -19.45 20.31 -0.91
C VAL A 181 -18.63 19.06 -0.55
N HIS A 182 -17.69 18.63 -1.39
CA HIS A 182 -16.98 17.37 -1.19
C HIS A 182 -15.87 17.46 -0.16
N PHE A 183 -15.33 16.31 0.20
CA PHE A 183 -14.15 16.20 1.04
C PHE A 183 -12.92 15.92 0.19
N ARG A 184 -11.82 16.61 0.48
CA ARG A 184 -10.52 16.38 -0.15
C ARG A 184 -9.39 16.70 0.84
N ASN A 185 -8.30 15.96 0.70
CA ASN A 185 -7.03 16.30 1.33
C ASN A 185 -6.21 17.21 0.41
N SER A 186 -5.59 18.27 0.95
CA SER A 186 -4.74 19.20 0.17
C SER A 186 -3.56 18.53 -0.50
N GLN A 187 -3.08 17.43 0.08
CA GLN A 187 -2.01 16.62 -0.44
C GLN A 187 -2.32 15.14 -0.19
N ARG A 188 -1.79 14.27 -1.06
CA ARG A 188 -1.73 12.81 -0.83
C ARG A 188 -0.33 12.51 -0.31
N PRO A 189 -0.13 12.27 0.99
CA PRO A 189 1.23 12.15 1.51
C PRO A 189 1.92 10.91 0.94
N VAL A 190 3.20 11.07 0.59
CA VAL A 190 4.00 10.09 -0.17
C VAL A 190 4.47 8.91 0.72
N ALA A 191 4.20 8.98 2.02
CA ALA A 191 3.84 7.82 2.83
C ALA A 191 2.41 8.03 3.32
N HIS A 192 1.52 7.03 3.18
CA HIS A 192 0.16 7.10 3.73
C HIS A 192 0.25 7.66 5.14
N PRO A 193 -0.30 8.86 5.43
CA PRO A 193 -0.08 9.50 6.69
C PRO A 193 -0.79 8.63 7.71
N GLN A 194 -0.03 7.89 8.50
CA GLN A 194 -0.55 6.93 9.47
C GLN A 194 -1.11 7.71 10.68
N TYR A 195 -2.05 8.62 10.46
CA TYR A 195 -2.72 9.37 11.52
C TYR A 195 -3.40 8.41 12.50
N TYR A 196 -3.72 7.18 12.09
CA TYR A 196 -4.15 6.11 12.99
C TYR A 196 -3.07 5.61 13.97
N LEU A 197 -1.78 5.74 13.65
CA LEU A 197 -0.65 5.41 14.53
C LEU A 197 -0.11 6.62 15.30
N ASN A 198 -0.41 7.85 14.86
CA ASN A 198 0.13 9.07 15.44
C ASN A 198 -0.98 9.92 16.12
N THR A 199 -0.73 10.35 17.36
CA THR A 199 -1.62 11.24 18.12
C THR A 199 -1.59 12.70 17.66
N SER A 200 -0.77 13.03 16.66
CA SER A 200 -0.66 14.36 16.06
C SER A 200 -2.00 14.83 15.49
N ALA A 201 -2.25 16.14 15.61
CA ALA A 201 -3.44 16.75 15.05
C ALA A 201 -3.43 16.62 13.51
N ILE A 202 -4.57 16.25 12.94
CA ILE A 202 -4.77 16.23 11.50
C ILE A 202 -4.79 17.69 10.99
N PRO A 203 -4.03 18.08 9.96
CA PRO A 203 -4.08 19.44 9.41
C PRO A 203 -5.50 19.86 8.98
N ALA A 204 -5.82 21.16 9.03
CA ALA A 204 -7.17 21.68 8.77
C ALA A 204 -7.69 21.35 7.36
N ASP A 205 -6.80 21.37 6.38
CA ASP A 205 -7.01 21.15 4.95
C ASP A 205 -7.00 19.66 4.53
N MET A 206 -7.00 18.74 5.49
CA MET A 206 -7.06 17.30 5.27
C MET A 206 -8.49 16.76 5.53
N GLY A 207 -9.45 17.20 4.72
CA GLY A 207 -10.87 16.95 4.96
C GLY A 207 -11.27 15.48 4.99
N LEU A 208 -10.67 14.62 4.16
CA LEU A 208 -10.96 13.18 4.15
C LEU A 208 -10.38 12.47 5.37
N SER A 209 -9.19 12.85 5.81
CA SER A 209 -8.60 12.29 7.03
C SER A 209 -9.35 12.74 8.29
N ARG A 210 -9.84 13.99 8.30
CA ARG A 210 -10.72 14.50 9.37
C ARG A 210 -12.07 13.78 9.37
N PHE A 211 -12.65 13.54 8.20
CA PHE A 211 -13.85 12.73 8.04
C PHE A 211 -13.66 11.33 8.64
N ALA A 212 -12.57 10.64 8.29
CA ALA A 212 -12.25 9.32 8.83
C ALA A 212 -12.09 9.34 10.36
N ARG A 213 -11.38 10.34 10.90
CA ARG A 213 -11.22 10.52 12.35
C ARG A 213 -12.55 10.76 13.06
N ASN A 214 -13.40 11.60 12.50
CA ASN A 214 -14.71 11.91 13.06
C ASN A 214 -15.57 10.64 13.14
N TRP A 215 -15.62 9.85 12.07
CA TRP A 215 -16.28 8.54 12.09
C TRP A 215 -15.69 7.59 13.12
N ASN A 216 -14.37 7.48 13.21
CA ASN A 216 -13.69 6.64 14.19
C ASN A 216 -14.00 7.05 15.64
N ASN A 217 -14.23 8.35 15.91
CA ASN A 217 -14.63 8.84 17.23
C ASN A 217 -16.09 8.44 17.57
N SER A 218 -16.97 8.37 16.57
CA SER A 218 -18.33 7.85 16.73
C SER A 218 -18.37 6.32 16.88
N LEU A 219 -17.51 5.59 16.14
CA LEU A 219 -17.33 4.14 16.26
C LEU A 219 -16.40 3.79 17.44
N ASN A 220 -16.77 4.27 18.63
CA ASN A 220 -16.01 4.05 19.87
C ASN A 220 -16.42 2.74 20.57
N ALA A 221 -15.77 2.44 21.70
CA ALA A 221 -16.05 1.23 22.48
C ALA A 221 -17.51 1.12 22.91
N SER A 222 -18.16 2.25 23.28
CA SER A 222 -19.58 2.26 23.65
C SER A 222 -20.47 1.87 22.47
N PHE A 223 -20.18 2.36 21.26
CA PHE A 223 -20.90 1.90 20.07
C PHE A 223 -20.74 0.38 19.88
N PHE A 224 -19.52 -0.14 19.89
CA PHE A 224 -19.30 -1.57 19.65
C PHE A 224 -19.87 -2.50 20.74
N GLN A 225 -20.02 -1.99 21.97
CA GLN A 225 -20.67 -2.71 23.07
C GLN A 225 -22.19 -2.75 22.92
N ASN A 226 -22.81 -1.68 22.40
CA ASN A 226 -24.27 -1.53 22.38
C ASN A 226 -24.90 -1.82 21.01
N ALA A 227 -24.14 -1.70 19.92
CA ALA A 227 -24.61 -2.02 18.57
C ALA A 227 -24.44 -3.51 18.29
N ALA A 228 -25.48 -4.28 18.60
CA ALA A 228 -25.52 -5.70 18.30
C ALA A 228 -25.43 -5.92 16.78
N PRO A 229 -24.39 -6.63 16.27
CA PRO A 229 -24.28 -6.93 14.86
C PRO A 229 -25.38 -7.88 14.43
N ILE A 230 -25.71 -7.82 13.15
CA ILE A 230 -26.43 -8.86 12.46
C ILE A 230 -25.41 -9.93 12.06
N THR A 231 -25.52 -11.13 12.61
CA THR A 231 -24.71 -12.27 12.15
C THR A 231 -25.41 -12.97 10.99
N PRO A 232 -24.71 -13.76 10.15
CA PRO A 232 -25.38 -14.72 9.29
C PRO A 232 -26.30 -15.62 10.13
N GLU A 233 -27.51 -15.93 9.65
CA GLU A 233 -28.37 -16.93 10.31
C GLU A 233 -27.78 -18.32 10.14
N GLN A 234 -27.20 -18.57 8.96
CA GLN A 234 -26.41 -19.75 8.65
C GLN A 234 -25.06 -19.34 8.08
N PHE A 235 -24.02 -20.03 8.51
CA PHE A 235 -22.66 -19.81 8.02
C PHE A 235 -21.96 -21.14 7.87
N VAL A 236 -21.09 -21.23 6.88
CA VAL A 236 -20.26 -22.41 6.61
C VAL A 236 -18.83 -21.93 6.42
N ALA A 237 -17.87 -22.58 7.08
CA ALA A 237 -16.45 -22.41 6.82
C ALA A 237 -15.81 -23.77 6.59
N THR A 238 -15.02 -23.85 5.52
CA THR A 238 -14.30 -25.06 5.11
C THR A 238 -12.94 -25.02 5.78
N GLY A 239 -12.67 -25.94 6.71
CA GLY A 239 -11.36 -26.07 7.31
C GLY A 239 -10.39 -26.78 6.37
N ASP A 240 -9.10 -26.58 6.62
CA ASP A 240 -8.03 -27.12 5.79
C ASP A 240 -8.02 -28.66 5.80
N PRO A 241 -7.56 -29.32 4.72
CA PRO A 241 -7.43 -30.78 4.66
C PRO A 241 -6.61 -31.33 5.84
N THR A 242 -7.11 -32.34 6.55
CA THR A 242 -6.42 -32.92 7.73
C THR A 242 -5.29 -33.90 7.37
N GLY A 243 -4.73 -33.80 6.18
CA GLY A 243 -3.70 -34.68 5.64
C GLY A 243 -3.26 -34.25 4.23
N PRO A 244 -2.21 -34.88 3.68
CA PRO A 244 -1.72 -34.55 2.35
C PRO A 244 -2.81 -34.82 1.30
N VAL A 245 -2.95 -33.90 0.35
CA VAL A 245 -3.84 -34.09 -0.81
C VAL A 245 -3.01 -34.57 -1.99
N SER A 246 -3.42 -35.68 -2.61
CA SER A 246 -2.67 -36.33 -3.68
C SER A 246 -3.63 -36.99 -4.70
N PRO A 247 -3.19 -37.21 -5.95
CA PRO A 247 -4.02 -37.85 -6.97
C PRO A 247 -4.69 -39.15 -6.48
N ASN A 248 -6.02 -39.24 -6.63
CA ASN A 248 -6.84 -40.39 -6.26
C ASN A 248 -6.93 -40.68 -4.75
N ASN A 249 -6.56 -39.75 -3.87
CA ASN A 249 -6.68 -39.95 -2.44
C ASN A 249 -7.98 -39.39 -1.86
N THR A 250 -8.42 -39.95 -0.72
CA THR A 250 -9.54 -39.37 0.04
C THR A 250 -9.08 -38.12 0.77
N VAL A 251 -9.76 -37.00 0.54
CA VAL A 251 -9.58 -35.74 1.25
C VAL A 251 -10.62 -35.65 2.37
N THR A 252 -10.15 -35.40 3.59
CA THR A 252 -11.01 -35.17 4.76
C THR A 252 -10.98 -33.69 5.14
N LEU A 253 -12.16 -33.08 5.22
CA LEU A 253 -12.35 -31.63 5.41
C LEU A 253 -13.26 -31.37 6.62
N PRO A 254 -12.77 -30.77 7.71
CA PRO A 254 -13.63 -30.32 8.78
C PRO A 254 -14.47 -29.13 8.29
N ILE A 255 -15.74 -29.09 8.69
CA ILE A 255 -16.65 -28.00 8.31
C ILE A 255 -17.16 -27.34 9.59
N ALA A 256 -16.91 -26.04 9.74
CA ALA A 256 -17.48 -25.25 10.83
C ALA A 256 -18.79 -24.62 10.37
N THR A 257 -19.81 -24.66 11.22
CA THR A 257 -21.15 -24.16 10.89
C THR A 257 -21.70 -23.26 11.98
N LEU A 258 -22.46 -22.24 11.57
CA LEU A 258 -23.37 -21.48 12.44
C LEU A 258 -24.79 -21.70 11.95
N GLY A 259 -25.75 -21.80 12.86
CA GLY A 259 -27.17 -21.95 12.52
C GLY A 259 -27.61 -23.39 12.21
N PRO A 260 -28.92 -23.63 12.09
CA PRO A 260 -29.46 -24.95 11.79
C PRO A 260 -29.27 -25.31 10.31
N PHE A 261 -28.97 -26.58 10.02
CA PHE A 261 -28.97 -27.15 8.67
C PHE A 261 -29.97 -28.30 8.62
N GLY A 262 -30.57 -28.55 7.45
CA GLY A 262 -31.51 -29.65 7.28
C GLY A 262 -30.87 -31.00 7.62
N GLY A 263 -31.64 -31.94 8.17
CA GLY A 263 -31.13 -33.28 8.48
C GLY A 263 -30.71 -34.08 7.23
N ASP A 264 -31.19 -33.67 6.06
CA ASP A 264 -30.83 -34.17 4.74
C ASP A 264 -29.70 -33.36 4.05
N ASN A 265 -29.12 -32.37 4.73
CA ASN A 265 -28.07 -31.53 4.19
C ASN A 265 -26.85 -32.36 3.76
N GLN A 266 -26.32 -32.05 2.58
CA GLN A 266 -25.07 -32.58 2.06
C GLN A 266 -24.07 -31.45 1.86
N TRP A 267 -22.79 -31.75 2.06
CA TRP A 267 -21.68 -30.84 1.82
C TRP A 267 -21.11 -31.10 0.43
N GLN A 268 -21.49 -30.27 -0.53
CA GLN A 268 -20.87 -30.26 -1.84
C GLN A 268 -19.47 -29.63 -1.74
N ILE A 269 -18.43 -30.40 -2.01
CA ILE A 269 -17.04 -29.91 -1.96
C ILE A 269 -16.61 -29.46 -3.35
N GLN A 270 -16.17 -28.21 -3.46
CA GLN A 270 -15.75 -27.56 -4.69
C GLN A 270 -14.26 -27.22 -4.61
N VAL A 271 -13.53 -27.44 -5.71
CA VAL A 271 -12.15 -26.98 -5.91
C VAL A 271 -12.17 -25.60 -6.54
N LEU A 272 -11.33 -24.72 -6.01
CA LEU A 272 -11.12 -23.37 -6.51
C LEU A 272 -9.64 -23.15 -6.87
N ASP A 273 -9.38 -22.17 -7.72
CA ASP A 273 -8.03 -21.62 -7.91
C ASP A 273 -7.57 -20.77 -6.69
N THR A 274 -6.35 -20.23 -6.76
CA THR A 274 -5.76 -19.44 -5.67
C THR A 274 -6.51 -18.13 -5.40
N LEU A 275 -7.24 -17.60 -6.39
CA LEU A 275 -8.07 -16.38 -6.31
C LEU A 275 -9.52 -16.66 -5.89
N GLY A 276 -9.89 -17.94 -5.70
CA GLY A 276 -11.23 -18.37 -5.32
C GLY A 276 -12.19 -18.58 -6.49
N GLY A 277 -11.69 -18.59 -7.73
CA GLY A 277 -12.44 -18.96 -8.93
C GLY A 277 -12.82 -20.43 -8.90
N TYR A 278 -14.10 -20.75 -9.17
CA TYR A 278 -14.58 -22.13 -9.20
C TYR A 278 -13.95 -22.93 -10.35
N LEU A 279 -13.41 -24.10 -10.04
CA LEU A 279 -12.89 -25.04 -11.03
C LEU A 279 -13.86 -26.19 -11.26
N ARG A 280 -14.18 -26.96 -10.21
CA ARG A 280 -15.15 -28.07 -10.28
C ARG A 280 -15.62 -28.55 -8.92
N THR A 281 -16.67 -29.37 -8.91
CA THR A 281 -17.14 -30.10 -7.73
C THR A 281 -16.45 -31.47 -7.64
N LEU A 282 -15.91 -31.82 -6.46
CA LEU A 282 -15.32 -33.13 -6.16
C LEU A 282 -16.37 -34.19 -5.81
N GLY A 283 -17.44 -33.77 -5.15
CA GLY A 283 -18.52 -34.66 -4.70
C GLY A 283 -19.33 -34.04 -3.58
N THR A 284 -20.19 -34.85 -2.97
CA THR A 284 -21.02 -34.48 -1.82
C THR A 284 -20.75 -35.42 -0.65
N SER A 285 -20.81 -34.90 0.58
CA SER A 285 -20.70 -35.71 1.80
C SER A 285 -21.78 -35.33 2.82
N GLY A 286 -22.48 -36.32 3.37
CA GLY A 286 -23.43 -36.10 4.47
C GLY A 286 -22.77 -36.04 5.86
N ALA A 287 -21.46 -36.29 5.93
CA ALA A 287 -20.69 -36.31 7.17
C ALA A 287 -19.96 -34.99 7.42
N ASN A 288 -19.66 -34.71 8.68
CA ASN A 288 -18.72 -33.67 9.09
C ASN A 288 -17.74 -34.29 10.10
N PRO A 289 -16.44 -34.43 9.80
CA PRO A 289 -15.75 -33.97 8.59
C PRO A 289 -16.26 -34.57 7.29
N ALA A 290 -16.31 -33.76 6.23
CA ALA A 290 -16.68 -34.20 4.89
C ALA A 290 -15.53 -35.00 4.26
N GLN A 291 -15.88 -36.08 3.55
CA GLN A 291 -14.92 -36.92 2.83
C GLN A 291 -15.27 -36.96 1.34
N VAL A 292 -14.30 -36.62 0.48
CA VAL A 292 -14.43 -36.66 -0.98
C VAL A 292 -13.15 -37.19 -1.62
N GLN A 293 -13.24 -37.73 -2.83
CA GLN A 293 -12.07 -38.20 -3.57
C GLN A 293 -11.39 -37.03 -4.29
N TRP A 294 -10.08 -36.91 -4.11
CA TRP A 294 -9.27 -36.05 -4.95
C TRP A 294 -9.09 -36.70 -6.32
N PRO A 295 -9.33 -35.96 -7.40
CA PRO A 295 -9.38 -36.51 -8.74
C PRO A 295 -7.97 -36.69 -9.32
N GLY A 296 -7.75 -37.81 -10.02
CA GLY A 296 -6.41 -38.22 -10.48
C GLY A 296 -5.79 -37.35 -11.57
N ASP A 297 -6.59 -36.54 -12.28
CA ASP A 297 -6.15 -35.59 -13.30
C ASP A 297 -5.59 -34.28 -12.72
N LEU A 298 -5.93 -33.91 -11.47
CA LEU A 298 -5.28 -32.80 -10.76
C LEU A 298 -4.03 -33.30 -10.04
N THR A 299 -2.97 -33.48 -10.83
CA THR A 299 -1.69 -34.04 -10.38
C THR A 299 -0.76 -33.04 -9.71
N SER A 300 -0.85 -31.76 -10.08
CA SER A 300 -0.05 -30.69 -9.49
C SER A 300 -0.76 -29.34 -9.49
N GLY A 301 -0.41 -28.45 -8.56
CA GLY A 301 -0.88 -27.07 -8.51
C GLY A 301 -1.30 -26.60 -7.11
N GLN A 302 -1.57 -25.31 -6.99
CA GLN A 302 -2.09 -24.68 -5.79
C GLN A 302 -3.60 -24.49 -5.88
N PHE A 303 -4.32 -24.88 -4.83
CA PHE A 303 -5.78 -24.92 -4.84
C PHE A 303 -6.36 -24.44 -3.50
N ARG A 304 -7.65 -24.12 -3.52
CA ARG A 304 -8.49 -23.99 -2.33
C ARG A 304 -9.67 -24.95 -2.44
N LEU A 305 -10.28 -25.30 -1.31
CA LEU A 305 -11.51 -26.08 -1.25
C LEU A 305 -12.62 -25.27 -0.59
N ARG A 306 -13.86 -25.47 -1.04
CA ARG A 306 -15.06 -24.86 -0.46
C ARG A 306 -16.16 -25.89 -0.28
N ALA A 307 -16.71 -25.98 0.92
CA ALA A 307 -17.96 -26.68 1.19
C ALA A 307 -19.16 -25.77 0.88
N VAL A 308 -20.17 -26.33 0.22
CA VAL A 308 -21.47 -25.69 -0.03
C VAL A 308 -22.54 -26.61 0.54
N SER A 309 -23.35 -26.13 1.49
CA SER A 309 -24.49 -26.89 1.99
C SER A 309 -25.59 -26.99 0.93
N THR A 310 -26.38 -28.06 0.94
CA THR A 310 -27.53 -28.21 0.05
C THR A 310 -28.84 -27.81 0.71
N ASN A 311 -28.94 -27.85 2.04
CA ASN A 311 -30.14 -27.49 2.78
C ASN A 311 -29.87 -26.69 4.08
N PRO A 312 -30.09 -25.36 4.08
CA PRO A 312 -30.29 -24.54 2.88
C PRO A 312 -29.00 -24.40 2.08
N VAL A 313 -29.09 -23.85 0.89
CA VAL A 313 -27.92 -23.62 0.05
C VAL A 313 -27.09 -22.45 0.59
N VAL A 314 -25.97 -22.75 1.24
CA VAL A 314 -25.04 -21.77 1.80
C VAL A 314 -23.64 -22.08 1.29
N MET A 315 -23.02 -21.10 0.64
CA MET A 315 -21.64 -21.22 0.22
C MET A 315 -20.71 -20.96 1.40
N GLY A 316 -19.79 -21.88 1.65
CA GLY A 316 -18.81 -21.74 2.71
C GLY A 316 -17.62 -20.86 2.35
N VAL A 317 -16.97 -20.34 3.39
CA VAL A 317 -15.64 -19.74 3.26
C VAL A 317 -14.65 -20.82 2.81
N PRO A 318 -13.80 -20.57 1.79
CA PRO A 318 -12.80 -21.55 1.34
C PRO A 318 -11.67 -21.77 2.34
N THR A 319 -10.94 -22.87 2.15
CA THR A 319 -9.69 -23.18 2.86
C THR A 319 -8.59 -22.15 2.58
N SER A 320 -7.49 -22.26 3.33
CA SER A 320 -6.21 -21.70 2.91
C SER A 320 -5.75 -22.34 1.58
N ILE A 321 -4.75 -21.73 0.94
CA ILE A 321 -4.13 -22.32 -0.25
C ILE A 321 -3.30 -23.52 0.19
N PHE A 322 -3.53 -24.68 -0.42
CA PHE A 322 -2.70 -25.86 -0.27
C PHE A 322 -2.16 -26.30 -1.63
N CYS A 323 -1.08 -27.06 -1.63
CA CYS A 323 -0.52 -27.61 -2.87
C CYS A 323 -0.75 -29.12 -3.00
N VAL A 324 -1.01 -29.55 -4.23
CA VAL A 324 -0.95 -30.94 -4.68
C VAL A 324 0.25 -31.08 -5.59
N GLY A 325 1.03 -32.16 -5.45
CA GLY A 325 2.13 -32.46 -6.36
C GLY A 325 3.29 -31.46 -6.40
N CYS A 326 3.27 -30.42 -5.57
CA CYS A 326 4.47 -29.63 -5.29
C CYS A 326 5.51 -30.52 -4.59
N PRO A 327 6.81 -30.20 -4.73
CA PRO A 327 7.81 -30.71 -3.80
C PRO A 327 7.31 -30.53 -2.36
N ALA A 328 7.53 -31.54 -1.50
CA ALA A 328 7.23 -31.39 -0.07
C ALA A 328 7.85 -30.08 0.44
N PRO A 329 7.21 -29.37 1.39
CA PRO A 329 7.80 -28.18 1.96
C PRO A 329 9.22 -28.54 2.41
N VAL A 330 10.22 -27.98 1.74
CA VAL A 330 11.60 -28.05 2.20
C VAL A 330 11.59 -27.48 3.62
N SER A 331 12.24 -28.12 4.58
CA SER A 331 12.44 -27.49 5.88
C SER A 331 13.13 -26.16 5.61
N GLN A 332 12.46 -25.05 5.94
CA GLN A 332 12.96 -23.71 5.69
C GLN A 332 13.56 -23.13 6.97
N SER A 333 14.67 -22.42 6.81
CA SER A 333 15.24 -21.53 7.82
C SER A 333 15.53 -20.19 7.17
N ASP A 334 14.89 -19.15 7.68
CA ASP A 334 15.12 -17.75 7.34
C ASP A 334 16.37 -17.28 8.09
N LEU A 335 17.47 -17.08 7.35
CA LEU A 335 18.79 -16.73 7.88
C LEU A 335 19.19 -15.33 7.46
N SER A 336 19.41 -14.46 8.45
CA SER A 336 19.97 -13.12 8.22
C SER A 336 21.37 -12.97 8.80
N LEU A 337 22.19 -12.16 8.14
CA LEU A 337 23.56 -11.82 8.54
C LEU A 337 23.64 -10.33 8.88
N ALA A 338 24.27 -10.02 10.02
CA ALA A 338 24.71 -8.67 10.34
C ALA A 338 26.22 -8.65 10.59
N ILE A 339 26.89 -7.58 10.18
CA ILE A 339 28.30 -7.33 10.48
C ILE A 339 28.48 -5.94 11.07
N ALA A 340 29.27 -5.83 12.14
CA ALA A 340 29.59 -4.56 12.77
C ALA A 340 31.06 -4.50 13.17
N ALA A 341 31.71 -3.37 12.89
CA ALA A 341 32.98 -3.00 13.51
C ALA A 341 32.71 -2.31 14.85
N ASP A 342 33.48 -2.66 15.89
CA ASP A 342 33.42 -1.99 17.20
C ASP A 342 33.75 -0.50 17.12
N ARG A 343 34.53 -0.09 16.10
CA ARG A 343 34.89 1.31 15.82
C ARG A 343 34.89 1.58 14.32
N ARG A 344 34.12 2.58 13.89
CA ARG A 344 34.07 3.01 12.47
C ARG A 344 35.15 4.03 12.08
N VAL A 345 35.83 4.66 13.05
CA VAL A 345 36.92 5.62 12.79
C VAL A 345 38.16 5.22 13.60
N LEU A 346 39.26 4.96 12.89
CA LEU A 346 40.51 4.42 13.43
C LEU A 346 41.69 5.34 13.13
N ASN A 347 42.79 5.22 13.88
CA ASN A 347 44.10 5.63 13.37
C ASN A 347 44.74 4.47 12.62
N VAL A 348 45.68 4.74 11.70
CA VAL A 348 46.44 3.66 11.04
C VAL A 348 47.15 2.79 12.08
N GLY A 349 46.98 1.48 11.98
CA GLY A 349 47.58 0.49 12.91
C GLY A 349 46.72 0.14 14.13
N ASP A 350 45.62 0.85 14.38
CA ASP A 350 44.65 0.46 15.42
C ASP A 350 44.00 -0.90 15.10
N LEU A 351 43.73 -1.68 16.15
CA LEU A 351 42.95 -2.92 16.04
C LEU A 351 41.45 -2.62 16.11
N THR A 352 40.67 -3.12 15.17
CA THR A 352 39.20 -3.14 15.24
C THR A 352 38.68 -4.57 15.30
N THR A 353 37.63 -4.80 16.08
CA THR A 353 36.93 -6.07 16.13
C THR A 353 35.70 -6.02 15.24
N PHE A 354 35.63 -6.93 14.27
CA PHE A 354 34.43 -7.20 13.50
C PHE A 354 33.64 -8.34 14.15
N THR A 355 32.35 -8.12 14.35
CA THR A 355 31.41 -9.12 14.87
C THR A 355 30.40 -9.45 13.78
N LEU A 356 30.26 -10.73 13.47
CA LEU A 356 29.26 -11.28 12.54
C LEU A 356 28.18 -11.98 13.37
N GLN A 357 26.93 -11.61 13.17
CA GLN A 357 25.77 -12.19 13.82
C GLN A 357 24.89 -12.86 12.78
N ILE A 358 24.63 -14.15 12.95
CA ILE A 358 23.78 -14.96 12.08
C ILE A 358 22.52 -15.31 12.84
N HIS A 359 21.38 -14.78 12.44
CA HIS A 359 20.10 -15.01 13.08
C HIS A 359 19.27 -16.01 12.27
N ASN A 360 18.56 -16.92 12.94
CA ASN A 360 17.58 -17.79 12.30
C ASN A 360 16.19 -17.42 12.79
N ALA A 361 15.37 -16.80 11.95
CA ALA A 361 14.00 -16.41 12.31
C ALA A 361 13.02 -17.62 12.32
N GLY A 362 13.42 -18.75 11.72
CA GLY A 362 12.63 -19.98 11.63
C GLY A 362 12.07 -20.22 10.21
N PRO A 363 11.07 -21.09 10.05
CA PRO A 363 10.38 -21.88 11.07
C PRO A 363 11.16 -23.11 11.56
N SER A 364 12.28 -23.49 10.91
CA SER A 364 13.07 -24.68 11.27
C SER A 364 14.45 -24.29 11.81
N THR A 365 15.09 -25.21 12.55
CA THR A 365 16.52 -25.10 12.89
C THR A 365 17.36 -25.13 11.61
N ALA A 366 18.29 -24.17 11.48
CA ALA A 366 19.28 -24.15 10.41
C ALA A 366 20.46 -25.05 10.78
N THR A 367 20.97 -25.86 9.86
CA THR A 367 22.14 -26.72 10.00
C THR A 367 23.13 -26.50 8.87
N GLY A 368 24.40 -26.83 9.11
CA GLY A 368 25.44 -26.75 8.08
C GLY A 368 25.73 -25.34 7.58
N VAL A 369 25.41 -24.30 8.38
CA VAL A 369 25.53 -22.90 7.98
C VAL A 369 27.00 -22.54 7.82
N VAL A 370 27.38 -22.02 6.65
CA VAL A 370 28.75 -21.57 6.36
C VAL A 370 28.72 -20.10 6.02
N VAL A 371 29.53 -19.32 6.74
CA VAL A 371 29.67 -17.88 6.56
C VAL A 371 31.01 -17.57 5.94
N GLN A 372 31.05 -16.59 5.05
CA GLN A 372 32.25 -16.15 4.38
C GLN A 372 32.37 -14.62 4.43
N ASN A 373 33.53 -14.11 4.82
CA ASN A 373 33.89 -12.69 4.75
C ASN A 373 35.10 -12.53 3.83
N ARG A 374 34.94 -11.78 2.74
CA ARG A 374 36.04 -11.51 1.80
C ARG A 374 36.69 -10.20 2.20
N LEU A 375 37.96 -10.23 2.59
CA LEU A 375 38.63 -9.05 3.09
C LEU A 375 38.86 -8.03 1.96
N PRO A 376 38.59 -6.73 2.18
CA PRO A 376 39.07 -5.70 1.28
C PRO A 376 40.60 -5.72 1.20
N PRO A 377 41.20 -5.25 0.09
CA PRO A 377 42.65 -5.03 0.02
C PRO A 377 43.14 -4.16 1.17
N ASN A 378 44.38 -4.38 1.63
CA ASN A 378 45.04 -3.62 2.70
C ASN A 378 44.41 -3.76 4.10
N MET A 379 43.57 -4.77 4.32
CA MET A 379 43.12 -5.21 5.64
C MET A 379 43.88 -6.47 6.07
N THR A 380 44.47 -6.46 7.27
CA THR A 380 45.24 -7.57 7.83
C THR A 380 44.56 -8.12 9.08
N VAL A 381 44.22 -9.41 9.08
CA VAL A 381 43.62 -10.07 10.25
C VAL A 381 44.69 -10.44 11.27
N VAL A 382 44.43 -10.14 12.54
CA VAL A 382 45.33 -10.41 13.68
C VAL A 382 44.87 -11.62 14.48
N SER A 383 43.56 -11.76 14.69
CA SER A 383 42.97 -12.92 15.37
C SER A 383 41.56 -13.17 14.87
N ALA A 384 41.07 -14.40 15.02
CA ALA A 384 39.73 -14.79 14.61
C ALA A 384 39.14 -15.81 15.59
N ASN A 385 37.83 -15.75 15.81
CA ASN A 385 37.05 -16.66 16.63
C ASN A 385 35.91 -17.26 15.80
N GLY A 386 35.96 -18.57 15.59
CA GLY A 386 35.02 -19.29 14.74
C GLY A 386 35.19 -19.06 13.23
N LEU A 387 36.28 -18.41 12.82
CA LEU A 387 36.65 -18.17 11.43
C LEU A 387 38.09 -18.60 11.16
N ALA A 388 38.36 -19.07 9.95
CA ALA A 388 39.69 -19.40 9.45
C ALA A 388 40.03 -18.58 8.21
N LEU A 389 41.23 -18.00 8.16
CA LEU A 389 41.71 -17.19 7.03
C LEU A 389 42.42 -18.06 6.00
N ALA A 390 41.96 -18.00 4.75
CA ALA A 390 42.66 -18.57 3.59
C ALA A 390 42.46 -17.66 2.37
N ASN A 391 43.55 -17.33 1.67
CA ASN A 391 43.53 -16.56 0.41
C ASN A 391 42.70 -15.26 0.48
N GLY A 392 42.83 -14.50 1.58
CA GLY A 392 42.10 -13.23 1.76
C GLY A 392 40.62 -13.39 2.15
N ILE A 393 40.20 -14.60 2.49
CA ILE A 393 38.83 -14.92 2.86
C ILE A 393 38.79 -15.56 4.25
N LEU A 394 37.97 -15.00 5.15
CA LEU A 394 37.60 -15.63 6.41
C LEU A 394 36.36 -16.50 6.20
N SER A 395 36.43 -17.77 6.59
CA SER A 395 35.28 -18.69 6.53
C SER A 395 35.06 -19.40 7.85
N GLY A 396 33.79 -19.60 8.22
CA GLY A 396 33.39 -20.26 9.45
C GLY A 396 32.19 -21.17 9.23
N THR A 397 32.07 -22.23 10.02
CA THR A 397 30.93 -23.15 9.99
C THR A 397 30.24 -23.13 11.33
N VAL A 398 28.92 -22.90 11.31
CA VAL A 398 28.04 -22.98 12.46
C VAL A 398 27.19 -24.26 12.30
N PRO A 399 27.41 -25.30 13.12
CA PRO A 399 26.77 -26.61 12.90
C PRO A 399 25.25 -26.56 12.95
N GLN A 400 24.69 -25.75 13.86
CA GLN A 400 23.26 -25.55 14.02
C GLN A 400 22.93 -24.19 14.62
N ILE A 401 21.80 -23.60 14.21
CA ILE A 401 21.20 -22.40 14.79
C ILE A 401 19.71 -22.67 15.01
N GLY A 402 19.27 -22.75 16.27
CA GLY A 402 17.87 -22.98 16.61
C GLY A 402 16.95 -21.83 16.18
N VAL A 403 15.65 -22.09 16.10
CA VAL A 403 14.63 -21.07 15.78
C VAL A 403 14.70 -19.91 16.79
N GLY A 404 14.79 -18.68 16.28
CA GLY A 404 14.93 -17.44 17.04
C GLY A 404 16.32 -17.22 17.67
N ALA A 405 17.29 -18.10 17.43
CA ALA A 405 18.63 -18.00 18.00
C ALA A 405 19.58 -17.22 17.07
N THR A 406 20.69 -16.74 17.66
CA THR A 406 21.75 -16.04 16.94
C THR A 406 23.11 -16.67 17.24
N ALA A 407 23.86 -17.02 16.20
CA ALA A 407 25.26 -17.40 16.31
C ALA A 407 26.16 -16.18 16.11
N THR A 408 27.30 -16.13 16.80
CA THR A 408 28.25 -15.01 16.70
C THR A 408 29.64 -15.52 16.36
N LEU A 409 30.23 -14.94 15.31
CA LEU A 409 31.63 -15.12 14.91
C LEU A 409 32.33 -13.77 14.96
N SER A 410 33.64 -13.73 15.15
CA SER A 410 34.37 -12.45 15.19
C SER A 410 35.81 -12.55 14.72
N PHE A 411 36.39 -11.43 14.33
CA PHE A 411 37.81 -11.33 14.04
C PHE A 411 38.33 -9.92 14.34
N GLN A 412 39.61 -9.82 14.67
CA GLN A 412 40.30 -8.54 14.82
C GLN A 412 41.17 -8.28 13.60
N ALA A 413 41.16 -7.03 13.12
CA ALA A 413 41.94 -6.61 11.98
C ALA A 413 42.59 -5.24 12.19
N GLN A 414 43.66 -4.99 11.42
CA GLN A 414 44.30 -3.70 11.22
C GLN A 414 44.15 -3.27 9.77
N VAL A 415 44.15 -1.95 9.53
CA VAL A 415 43.99 -1.36 8.21
C VAL A 415 45.04 -0.27 7.94
N SER A 416 45.36 -0.07 6.66
CA SER A 416 46.15 1.09 6.18
C SER A 416 45.26 2.33 6.02
N ALA A 417 45.84 3.50 5.71
CA ALA A 417 45.07 4.73 5.49
C ALA A 417 44.03 4.57 4.36
N GLY A 418 42.76 4.86 4.64
CA GLY A 418 41.66 4.80 3.67
C GLY A 418 40.29 4.55 4.29
N THR A 419 39.31 4.34 3.40
CA THR A 419 37.94 3.94 3.71
C THR A 419 37.73 2.50 3.26
N TYR A 420 37.09 1.68 4.09
CA TYR A 420 36.91 0.25 3.87
C TYR A 420 35.44 -0.12 3.91
N LEU A 421 35.01 -0.92 2.93
CA LEU A 421 33.71 -1.57 2.88
C LEU A 421 33.93 -3.08 2.97
N ASN A 422 33.84 -3.62 4.18
CA ASN A 422 34.07 -5.02 4.47
C ASN A 422 32.75 -5.80 4.42
N ALA A 423 32.66 -6.80 3.55
CA ALA A 423 31.44 -7.55 3.28
C ALA A 423 31.56 -9.02 3.68
N ALA A 424 30.46 -9.57 4.18
CA ALA A 424 30.28 -10.98 4.47
C ALA A 424 28.94 -11.48 3.91
N GLU A 425 28.86 -12.78 3.64
CA GLU A 425 27.64 -13.48 3.21
C GLU A 425 27.53 -14.85 3.93
N ILE A 426 26.32 -15.36 3.99
CA ILE A 426 26.05 -16.78 4.25
C ILE A 426 26.20 -17.53 2.93
N LEU A 427 27.25 -18.34 2.83
CA LEU A 427 27.60 -19.05 1.61
C LEU A 427 26.68 -20.25 1.34
N ARG A 428 26.21 -20.93 2.39
CA ARG A 428 25.27 -22.06 2.31
C ARG A 428 24.69 -22.43 3.67
N ALA A 429 23.56 -23.15 3.64
CA ALA A 429 22.96 -23.90 4.74
C ALA A 429 22.27 -25.16 4.17
N ASP A 430 21.87 -26.11 5.02
CA ASP A 430 21.18 -27.33 4.56
C ASP A 430 19.69 -27.10 4.27
N GLN A 431 19.08 -26.14 4.95
CA GLN A 431 17.68 -25.73 4.78
C GLN A 431 17.58 -24.63 3.72
N ALA A 432 16.45 -24.60 3.01
CA ALA A 432 16.18 -23.52 2.08
C ALA A 432 15.83 -22.25 2.85
N ASP A 433 16.31 -21.13 2.35
CA ASP A 433 15.96 -19.81 2.84
C ASP A 433 14.77 -19.26 2.03
N PRO A 434 13.65 -18.81 2.66
CA PRO A 434 12.46 -18.36 1.95
C PRO A 434 12.64 -17.12 1.06
N ASP A 435 13.53 -16.21 1.44
CA ASP A 435 13.68 -14.90 0.80
C ASP A 435 15.13 -14.53 0.47
N SER A 436 16.10 -15.36 0.88
CA SER A 436 17.51 -15.22 0.49
C SER A 436 18.03 -16.33 -0.45
N GLN A 437 18.88 -15.97 -1.41
CA GLN A 437 19.63 -16.92 -2.23
C GLN A 437 21.07 -17.04 -1.70
N LEU A 438 21.30 -17.99 -0.79
CA LEU A 438 22.62 -18.18 -0.17
C LEU A 438 23.76 -18.33 -1.19
N GLY A 439 24.88 -17.63 -0.94
CA GLY A 439 26.07 -17.67 -1.79
C GLY A 439 25.96 -16.89 -3.10
N SER A 440 24.98 -16.00 -3.22
CA SER A 440 24.73 -15.14 -4.38
C SER A 440 25.56 -13.84 -4.37
N GLY A 441 26.51 -13.70 -3.44
CA GLY A 441 27.36 -12.54 -3.30
C GLY A 441 26.86 -11.55 -2.23
N THR A 442 27.45 -10.35 -2.21
CA THR A 442 27.20 -9.36 -1.15
C THR A 442 26.59 -8.04 -1.67
N GLY A 443 25.97 -8.06 -2.85
CA GLY A 443 25.60 -6.85 -3.60
C GLY A 443 24.25 -6.93 -4.30
N ASP A 444 23.45 -7.90 -3.92
CA ASP A 444 22.14 -8.26 -4.46
C ASP A 444 20.97 -7.82 -3.55
N GLY A 445 21.27 -7.28 -2.36
CA GLY A 445 20.30 -6.66 -1.48
C GLY A 445 19.48 -7.64 -0.64
N GLN A 446 19.88 -8.90 -0.59
CA GLN A 446 19.32 -9.92 0.29
C GLN A 446 19.92 -9.82 1.70
N ASP A 447 19.27 -10.40 2.70
CA ASP A 447 19.61 -10.23 4.11
C ASP A 447 20.57 -11.31 4.65
N ASP A 448 20.95 -12.27 3.81
CA ASP A 448 22.02 -13.23 4.03
C ASP A 448 23.44 -12.62 3.86
N ALA A 449 23.53 -11.36 3.44
CA ALA A 449 24.76 -10.61 3.29
C ALA A 449 24.74 -9.26 4.04
N ALA A 450 25.92 -8.82 4.49
CA ALA A 450 26.06 -7.54 5.17
C ALA A 450 27.41 -6.88 4.93
N VAL A 451 27.43 -5.54 5.01
CA VAL A 451 28.62 -4.70 4.84
C VAL A 451 28.84 -3.83 6.08
N ALA A 452 30.07 -3.82 6.59
CA ALA A 452 30.52 -2.88 7.60
C ALA A 452 31.48 -1.87 6.97
N ASP A 453 31.18 -0.59 7.18
CA ASP A 453 32.06 0.52 6.81
C ASP A 453 32.96 0.93 7.97
N LEU A 454 34.21 1.24 7.64
CA LEU A 454 35.11 1.97 8.53
C LEU A 454 36.05 2.87 7.73
N ARG A 455 36.70 3.81 8.42
CA ARG A 455 37.72 4.67 7.83
C ARG A 455 38.82 5.01 8.81
N THR A 456 39.99 5.35 8.29
CA THR A 456 41.05 5.98 9.07
C THR A 456 40.83 7.50 9.16
N ARG A 457 41.51 8.17 10.11
CA ARG A 457 41.53 9.64 10.19
C ARG A 457 42.38 10.25 9.07
N GLU A 458 43.38 9.51 8.64
CA GLU A 458 44.27 9.80 7.54
C GLU A 458 43.55 9.64 6.20
N SER A 459 43.85 10.51 5.24
CA SER A 459 43.33 10.41 3.88
C SER A 459 43.92 9.20 3.15
N GLY A 460 43.11 8.51 2.36
CA GLY A 460 43.51 7.34 1.59
C GLY A 460 42.47 6.92 0.56
N GLY A 461 42.70 5.77 -0.08
CA GLY A 461 41.80 5.20 -1.08
C GLY A 461 40.53 4.58 -0.49
N VAL A 462 39.63 4.14 -1.37
CA VAL A 462 38.45 3.33 -1.00
C VAL A 462 38.77 1.87 -1.34
N PHE A 463 38.67 1.00 -0.35
CA PHE A 463 38.94 -0.44 -0.47
C PHE A 463 37.64 -1.21 -0.20
N VAL A 464 37.23 -2.03 -1.16
CA VAL A 464 35.95 -2.76 -1.10
C VAL A 464 36.23 -4.25 -1.16
N SER A 465 35.49 -5.04 -0.39
CA SER A 465 35.50 -6.50 -0.48
C SER A 465 35.21 -6.96 -1.91
N PRO A 466 35.97 -7.93 -2.46
CA PRO A 466 35.65 -8.53 -3.75
C PRO A 466 34.27 -9.21 -3.73
N ASN A 467 33.51 -9.13 -4.83
CA ASN A 467 32.20 -9.77 -4.99
C ASN A 467 32.10 -10.58 -6.30
N PRO A 468 32.83 -11.72 -6.42
CA PRO A 468 32.94 -12.46 -7.68
C PRO A 468 31.70 -13.26 -8.08
N ASN A 469 30.83 -13.59 -7.12
CA ASN A 469 29.67 -14.48 -7.33
C ASN A 469 28.34 -13.73 -7.39
N GLN A 470 28.37 -12.42 -7.63
CA GLN A 470 27.16 -11.60 -7.62
C GLN A 470 26.14 -12.13 -8.63
N THR A 471 25.03 -12.67 -8.13
CA THR A 471 23.85 -12.88 -8.96
C THR A 471 23.39 -11.51 -9.45
N PRO A 472 23.23 -11.30 -10.77
CA PRO A 472 22.70 -10.05 -11.27
C PRO A 472 21.34 -9.79 -10.63
N LEU A 473 21.15 -8.60 -10.06
CA LEU A 473 19.83 -8.14 -9.67
C LEU A 473 18.88 -8.36 -10.86
N PRO A 474 17.64 -8.84 -10.64
CA PRO A 474 16.63 -8.80 -11.67
C PRO A 474 16.63 -7.41 -12.29
N ALA A 475 16.57 -7.34 -13.63
CA ALA A 475 16.40 -6.06 -14.29
C ALA A 475 15.20 -5.38 -13.63
N VAL A 476 15.40 -4.16 -13.12
CA VAL A 476 14.33 -3.39 -12.48
C VAL A 476 13.18 -3.32 -13.49
N VAL A 477 12.13 -4.09 -13.24
CA VAL A 477 10.95 -4.09 -14.10
C VAL A 477 10.24 -2.80 -13.77
N SER A 478 10.27 -1.85 -14.70
CA SER A 478 9.58 -0.58 -14.51
C SER A 478 8.11 -0.84 -14.22
N SER A 479 7.60 -0.31 -13.10
CA SER A 479 6.17 -0.26 -12.81
C SER A 479 5.45 0.83 -13.61
N GLN A 480 6.17 1.56 -14.47
CA GLN A 480 5.61 2.54 -15.38
C GLN A 480 4.86 1.81 -16.51
N PRO A 481 3.65 2.25 -16.88
CA PRO A 481 2.93 1.71 -18.04
C PRO A 481 3.83 1.71 -19.29
N ALA A 482 3.63 0.73 -20.18
CA ALA A 482 4.33 0.75 -21.47
C ALA A 482 4.06 2.11 -22.17
N PRO A 483 5.09 2.79 -22.71
CA PRO A 483 4.91 4.11 -23.29
C PRO A 483 3.85 4.10 -24.39
N ASP A 484 2.94 5.08 -24.36
CA ASP A 484 1.88 5.21 -25.37
C ASP A 484 2.52 5.58 -26.72
N ALA A 485 2.31 4.72 -27.73
CA ALA A 485 2.85 4.91 -29.07
C ALA A 485 2.37 6.21 -29.74
N ASN A 486 1.29 6.84 -29.24
CA ASN A 486 0.71 8.04 -29.80
C ASN A 486 0.96 9.31 -28.97
N ARG A 487 1.89 9.27 -28.01
CA ARG A 487 2.19 10.41 -27.14
C ARG A 487 3.70 10.58 -26.97
N ALA A 488 4.13 11.78 -26.57
CA ALA A 488 5.46 11.95 -25.99
C ALA A 488 5.39 11.52 -24.52
N ASP A 489 6.53 11.22 -23.91
CA ASP A 489 6.64 10.85 -22.49
C ASP A 489 8.05 11.27 -22.07
N LEU A 490 8.15 12.49 -21.53
CA LEU A 490 9.38 13.19 -21.24
C LEU A 490 9.77 13.03 -19.77
N SER A 491 10.95 12.46 -19.55
CA SER A 491 11.54 12.36 -18.22
C SER A 491 12.85 13.12 -18.10
N LEU A 492 13.13 13.60 -16.89
CA LEU A 492 14.29 14.38 -16.52
C LEU A 492 15.07 13.68 -15.39
N THR A 493 16.38 13.59 -15.54
CA THR A 493 17.27 13.15 -14.45
C THR A 493 18.48 14.09 -14.37
N MET A 494 19.04 14.30 -13.18
CA MET A 494 20.15 15.23 -12.98
C MET A 494 21.18 14.71 -11.97
N TRP A 495 22.46 14.97 -12.24
CA TRP A 495 23.57 14.74 -11.31
C TRP A 495 24.63 15.84 -11.42
N VAL A 496 25.55 15.86 -10.45
CA VAL A 496 26.60 16.87 -10.29
C VAL A 496 27.99 16.22 -10.37
N SER A 497 28.96 16.91 -10.98
CA SER A 497 30.34 16.42 -11.16
C SER A 497 31.10 16.20 -9.84
N ASN A 498 30.76 16.96 -8.80
CA ASN A 498 31.30 16.79 -7.45
C ASN A 498 30.20 17.08 -6.43
N ARG A 499 29.79 16.06 -5.67
CA ARG A 499 28.72 16.16 -4.66
C ARG A 499 29.21 16.77 -3.33
N VAL A 500 30.53 16.87 -3.15
CA VAL A 500 31.18 17.43 -1.95
C VAL A 500 32.27 18.46 -2.35
N PRO A 501 31.89 19.57 -3.03
CA PRO A 501 32.83 20.60 -3.45
C PRO A 501 33.34 21.42 -2.27
N ARG A 502 34.47 22.09 -2.47
CA ARG A 502 34.97 23.13 -1.56
C ARG A 502 34.38 24.48 -1.94
N LEU A 503 34.43 25.42 -1.00
CA LEU A 503 34.11 26.83 -1.30
C LEU A 503 34.92 27.33 -2.51
N ASN A 504 34.22 27.99 -3.45
CA ASN A 504 34.69 28.51 -4.75
C ASN A 504 34.90 27.49 -5.87
N ASP A 505 34.71 26.19 -5.64
CA ASP A 505 34.75 25.21 -6.72
C ASP A 505 33.63 25.49 -7.74
N ILE A 506 33.90 25.25 -9.03
CA ILE A 506 32.89 25.22 -10.07
C ILE A 506 32.47 23.77 -10.30
N VAL A 507 31.18 23.49 -10.07
CA VAL A 507 30.58 22.19 -10.35
C VAL A 507 29.76 22.24 -11.63
N THR A 508 29.72 21.12 -12.36
CA THR A 508 28.90 20.95 -13.57
C THR A 508 27.70 20.08 -13.24
N TYR A 509 26.50 20.56 -13.55
CA TYR A 509 25.27 19.81 -13.52
C TYR A 509 25.00 19.25 -14.91
N THR A 510 24.71 17.96 -15.00
CA THR A 510 24.28 17.30 -16.25
C THR A 510 22.84 16.86 -16.07
N LEU A 511 21.99 17.27 -17.01
CA LEU A 511 20.60 16.87 -17.11
C LEU A 511 20.46 15.91 -18.27
N GLN A 512 19.81 14.77 -18.01
CA GLN A 512 19.39 13.82 -19.01
C GLN A 512 17.90 14.01 -19.26
N ILE A 513 17.54 14.30 -20.51
CA ILE A 513 16.16 14.40 -20.97
C ILE A 513 15.90 13.19 -21.86
N SER A 514 14.91 12.37 -21.52
CA SER A 514 14.51 11.21 -22.32
C SER A 514 13.09 11.37 -22.81
N ASN A 515 12.80 10.91 -24.02
CA ASN A 515 11.44 10.76 -24.52
C ASN A 515 11.15 9.28 -24.73
N ALA A 516 10.44 8.63 -23.79
CA ALA A 516 10.08 7.22 -23.88
C ALA A 516 8.84 7.00 -24.76
N GLY A 517 8.11 8.06 -25.11
CA GLY A 517 6.87 8.01 -25.88
C GLY A 517 7.09 7.69 -27.35
N GLY A 518 6.01 7.33 -28.05
CA GLY A 518 6.05 7.03 -29.48
C GLY A 518 6.07 8.24 -30.41
N LEU A 519 5.79 9.45 -29.92
CA LEU A 519 5.88 10.70 -30.69
C LEU A 519 7.10 11.54 -30.32
N ALA A 520 7.60 12.32 -31.27
CA ALA A 520 8.62 13.33 -30.98
C ALA A 520 8.05 14.48 -30.13
N ALA A 521 8.78 14.89 -29.11
CA ALA A 521 8.50 16.10 -28.34
C ALA A 521 9.13 17.32 -29.02
N THR A 522 8.44 18.47 -28.99
CA THR A 522 8.95 19.72 -29.59
C THR A 522 8.78 20.91 -28.64
N GLY A 523 9.61 21.94 -28.81
CA GLY A 523 9.55 23.15 -27.97
C GLY A 523 9.77 22.88 -26.48
N ILE A 524 10.77 22.05 -26.16
CA ILE A 524 11.06 21.62 -24.79
C ILE A 524 11.84 22.75 -24.10
N GLY A 525 11.25 23.38 -23.09
CA GLY A 525 11.90 24.39 -22.24
C GLY A 525 12.32 23.80 -20.90
N LEU A 526 13.48 24.20 -20.37
CA LEU A 526 14.01 23.76 -19.09
C LEU A 526 14.37 24.96 -18.21
N THR A 527 14.14 24.82 -16.90
CA THR A 527 14.68 25.73 -15.90
C THR A 527 15.31 24.95 -14.77
N ALA A 528 16.53 25.33 -14.39
CA ALA A 528 17.20 24.86 -13.18
C ALA A 528 17.08 25.93 -12.07
N TYR A 529 16.98 25.49 -10.82
CA TYR A 529 16.85 26.33 -9.64
C TYR A 529 18.06 26.12 -8.74
N LEU A 530 18.91 27.14 -8.68
CA LEU A 530 20.06 27.17 -7.78
C LEU A 530 19.66 27.74 -6.42
N PRO A 531 19.86 27.01 -5.32
CA PRO A 531 19.64 27.53 -3.97
C PRO A 531 20.72 28.57 -3.59
N ALA A 532 20.48 29.30 -2.49
CA ALA A 532 21.49 30.17 -1.91
C ALA A 532 22.79 29.40 -1.61
N GLY A 533 23.94 30.05 -1.86
CA GLY A 533 25.25 29.40 -1.75
C GLY A 533 25.77 28.79 -3.05
N GLN A 534 25.04 28.96 -4.16
CA GLN A 534 25.51 28.66 -5.50
C GLN A 534 25.21 29.81 -6.46
N GLN A 535 26.12 30.05 -7.42
CA GLN A 535 26.00 31.09 -8.43
C GLN A 535 26.17 30.50 -9.82
N PHE A 536 25.22 30.76 -10.71
CA PHE A 536 25.30 30.30 -12.10
C PHE A 536 26.52 30.87 -12.82
N VAL A 537 27.20 30.03 -13.60
CA VAL A 537 28.30 30.41 -14.49
C VAL A 537 27.80 30.29 -15.94
N PRO A 538 27.60 31.42 -16.65
CA PRO A 538 27.08 31.39 -18.02
C PRO A 538 27.94 30.58 -19.00
N GLY A 539 27.28 29.85 -19.90
CA GLY A 539 27.90 28.99 -20.91
C GLY A 539 27.22 27.63 -21.01
N ASP A 540 27.79 26.74 -21.82
CA ASP A 540 27.23 25.41 -22.11
C ASP A 540 25.83 25.50 -22.75
N ASP A 541 24.86 24.74 -22.25
CA ASP A 541 23.52 24.62 -22.84
C ASP A 541 22.48 25.55 -22.20
N PHE A 542 22.88 26.36 -21.22
CA PHE A 542 21.98 27.20 -20.43
C PHE A 542 22.41 28.68 -20.46
N ALA A 543 21.40 29.56 -20.38
CA ALA A 543 21.55 31.01 -20.28
C ALA A 543 20.99 31.53 -18.95
N PRO A 544 21.34 32.77 -18.54
CA PRO A 544 20.72 33.39 -17.37
C PRO A 544 19.22 33.62 -17.58
N GLY A 545 18.40 33.21 -16.62
CA GLY A 545 16.95 33.44 -16.61
C GLY A 545 16.45 34.02 -15.27
N GLY A 546 15.21 34.52 -15.26
CA GLY A 546 14.65 35.23 -14.10
C GLY A 546 14.51 34.39 -12.82
N SER A 547 14.37 33.06 -12.97
CA SER A 547 14.20 32.12 -11.84
C SER A 547 15.38 31.16 -11.68
N GLY A 548 16.46 31.34 -12.44
CA GLY A 548 17.61 30.44 -12.52
C GLY A 548 18.08 30.21 -13.97
N PRO A 549 19.05 29.31 -14.20
CA PRO A 549 19.52 29.00 -15.55
C PRO A 549 18.39 28.39 -16.39
N THR A 550 18.24 28.85 -17.64
CA THR A 550 17.25 28.32 -18.59
C THR A 550 17.91 27.71 -19.81
N GLY A 551 17.35 26.62 -20.32
CA GLY A 551 17.82 25.88 -21.50
C GLY A 551 16.65 25.25 -22.24
N GLY A 552 16.93 24.44 -23.27
CA GLY A 552 15.86 23.75 -24.00
C GLY A 552 16.30 23.05 -25.28
N LEU A 553 15.36 22.34 -25.89
CA LEU A 553 15.52 21.61 -27.15
C LEU A 553 14.39 21.98 -28.12
N SER A 554 14.72 22.20 -29.39
CA SER A 554 13.70 22.40 -30.42
C SER A 554 12.85 21.14 -30.64
N SER A 555 13.49 19.97 -30.57
CA SER A 555 12.85 18.66 -30.75
C SER A 555 13.65 17.53 -30.09
N LEU A 556 12.96 16.53 -29.57
CA LEU A 556 13.52 15.27 -29.09
C LEU A 556 12.72 14.10 -29.69
N GLY A 557 13.38 13.22 -30.44
CA GLY A 557 12.73 12.10 -31.12
C GLY A 557 12.16 11.06 -30.16
N ALA A 558 11.21 10.25 -30.62
CA ALA A 558 10.69 9.11 -29.86
C ALA A 558 11.81 8.12 -29.51
N ASN A 559 11.79 7.59 -28.28
CA ASN A 559 12.81 6.68 -27.73
C ASN A 559 14.24 7.22 -27.81
N THR A 560 14.42 8.53 -27.64
CA THR A 560 15.75 9.16 -27.64
C THR A 560 16.02 9.91 -26.34
N THR A 561 17.32 10.07 -26.07
CA THR A 561 17.82 10.77 -24.88
C THR A 561 18.86 11.80 -25.31
N VAL A 562 18.80 12.98 -24.71
CA VAL A 562 19.78 14.07 -24.90
C VAL A 562 20.27 14.54 -23.53
N PHE A 563 21.52 14.98 -23.47
CA PHE A 563 22.12 15.54 -22.27
C PHE A 563 22.39 17.03 -22.46
N LEU A 564 21.98 17.84 -21.49
CA LEU A 564 22.30 19.26 -21.42
C LEU A 564 23.05 19.56 -20.12
N ARG A 565 23.90 20.58 -20.13
CA ARG A 565 24.77 20.91 -19.01
C ARG A 565 24.74 22.39 -18.68
N PHE A 566 24.93 22.68 -17.40
CA PHE A 566 25.19 24.02 -16.91
C PHE A 566 26.19 23.97 -15.74
N ARG A 567 26.86 25.08 -15.47
CA ARG A 567 27.85 25.20 -14.38
C ARG A 567 27.39 26.14 -13.29
N ALA A 568 27.78 25.85 -12.05
CA ALA A 568 27.60 26.76 -10.93
C ALA A 568 28.87 26.82 -10.07
N GLN A 569 29.23 28.02 -9.62
CA GLN A 569 30.26 28.24 -8.61
C GLN A 569 29.64 28.14 -7.22
N VAL A 570 30.31 27.44 -6.32
CA VAL A 570 29.89 27.30 -4.92
C VAL A 570 30.37 28.49 -4.10
N THR A 571 29.43 29.23 -3.49
CA THR A 571 29.71 30.49 -2.80
C THR A 571 29.45 30.45 -1.29
N ALA A 572 28.92 29.34 -0.75
CA ALA A 572 28.78 29.12 0.69
C ALA A 572 28.93 27.64 1.07
N THR A 573 29.39 27.39 2.31
CA THR A 573 29.43 26.06 2.93
C THR A 573 28.04 25.60 3.34
N GLY A 574 27.79 24.29 3.36
CA GLY A 574 26.53 23.72 3.84
C GLY A 574 25.87 22.74 2.88
N TYR A 575 24.65 22.34 3.21
CA TYR A 575 23.84 21.42 2.41
C TYR A 575 22.90 22.20 1.50
N SER A 576 22.87 21.83 0.22
CA SER A 576 22.02 22.47 -0.77
C SER A 576 21.41 21.43 -1.72
N VAL A 577 20.17 21.69 -2.19
CA VAL A 577 19.48 20.85 -3.18
C VAL A 577 19.25 21.70 -4.42
N VAL A 578 19.80 21.26 -5.54
CA VAL A 578 19.53 21.84 -6.86
C VAL A 578 18.41 21.06 -7.50
N SER A 579 17.44 21.76 -8.08
CA SER A 579 16.33 21.15 -8.82
C SER A 579 16.26 21.67 -10.25
N ALA A 580 15.63 20.91 -11.13
CA ALA A 580 15.30 21.33 -12.48
C ALA A 580 13.94 20.76 -12.89
N GLN A 581 13.26 21.42 -13.84
CA GLN A 581 12.03 20.92 -14.45
C GLN A 581 11.99 21.23 -15.94
N ILE A 582 11.22 20.45 -16.68
CA ILE A 582 10.70 20.84 -17.99
C ILE A 582 9.60 21.88 -17.75
N THR A 583 9.82 23.10 -18.23
CA THR A 583 8.87 24.21 -18.05
C THR A 583 7.85 24.32 -19.17
N GLN A 584 8.12 23.70 -20.32
CA GLN A 584 7.24 23.71 -21.48
C GLN A 584 7.53 22.52 -22.39
N SER A 585 6.48 21.96 -23.00
CA SER A 585 6.55 21.10 -24.20
C SER A 585 5.33 21.39 -25.06
N ASN A 586 5.49 21.47 -26.38
CA ASN A 586 4.36 21.62 -27.31
C ASN A 586 3.66 20.28 -27.56
N THR A 587 4.37 19.16 -27.41
CA THR A 587 3.79 17.82 -27.49
C THR A 587 3.33 17.42 -26.08
N PRO A 588 2.03 17.14 -25.87
CA PRO A 588 1.52 16.80 -24.54
C PRO A 588 2.19 15.55 -23.97
N ASP A 589 2.57 15.68 -22.72
CA ASP A 589 3.03 14.60 -21.86
C ASP A 589 1.84 14.09 -21.03
N PRO A 590 1.50 12.79 -21.02
CA PRO A 590 0.28 12.27 -20.40
C PRO A 590 0.25 12.34 -18.89
N ASP A 591 1.41 12.20 -18.24
CA ASP A 591 1.57 12.08 -16.80
C ASP A 591 2.43 13.18 -16.18
N SER A 592 3.05 14.02 -17.00
CA SER A 592 3.73 15.25 -16.57
C SER A 592 3.01 16.54 -17.02
N SER A 593 3.02 17.57 -16.17
CA SER A 593 2.43 18.88 -16.45
C SER A 593 3.50 19.97 -16.43
N PRO A 594 4.10 20.34 -17.58
CA PRO A 594 5.25 21.22 -17.62
C PRO A 594 5.05 22.54 -16.88
N GLY A 595 6.05 22.93 -16.08
CA GLY A 595 6.07 24.23 -15.39
C GLY A 595 5.27 24.28 -14.09
N ASN A 596 4.78 23.16 -13.56
CA ASN A 596 3.98 23.09 -12.33
C ASN A 596 4.82 22.91 -11.03
N GLY A 597 6.15 22.87 -11.12
CA GLY A 597 7.05 22.82 -9.96
C GLY A 597 8.10 21.72 -10.04
N THR A 598 8.78 21.46 -8.92
CA THR A 598 9.84 20.41 -8.84
C THR A 598 9.64 19.44 -7.67
N THR A 599 8.56 19.57 -6.89
CA THR A 599 8.25 18.76 -5.69
C THR A 599 7.01 17.88 -5.85
N ASN A 600 6.41 17.86 -7.03
CA ASN A 600 5.16 17.19 -7.36
C ASN A 600 5.31 15.67 -7.54
N GLY A 601 6.54 15.18 -7.76
CA GLY A 601 6.82 13.76 -8.00
C GLY A 601 6.57 13.33 -9.45
N GLU A 602 6.46 14.29 -10.36
CA GLU A 602 6.43 14.05 -11.81
C GLU A 602 7.84 13.76 -12.31
N ASP A 603 7.93 12.96 -13.38
CA ASP A 603 9.18 12.51 -13.95
C ASP A 603 9.82 13.53 -14.89
N ASP A 604 9.14 14.62 -15.24
CA ASP A 604 9.69 15.80 -15.92
C ASP A 604 10.50 16.73 -14.98
N THR A 605 10.71 16.32 -13.72
CA THR A 605 11.49 17.04 -12.71
C THR A 605 12.70 16.23 -12.22
N ALA A 606 13.78 16.92 -11.84
CA ALA A 606 14.98 16.27 -11.31
C ALA A 606 15.60 17.05 -10.15
N ARG A 607 16.28 16.34 -9.24
CA ARG A 607 16.94 16.93 -8.07
C ARG A 607 18.26 16.24 -7.77
N THR A 608 19.22 16.99 -7.24
CA THR A 608 20.47 16.44 -6.68
C THR A 608 20.98 17.30 -5.54
N ASP A 609 21.55 16.69 -4.49
CA ASP A 609 22.12 17.45 -3.36
C ASP A 609 23.64 17.61 -3.47
N VAL A 610 24.12 18.70 -2.88
CA VAL A 610 25.52 19.11 -2.80
C VAL A 610 25.84 19.50 -1.36
N ARG A 611 26.96 18.97 -0.84
CA ARG A 611 27.45 19.21 0.51
C ARG A 611 28.78 19.95 0.46
N THR A 612 28.75 21.27 0.58
CA THR A 612 29.97 22.08 0.51
C THR A 612 30.72 22.07 1.83
N GLN A 613 32.02 21.76 1.78
CA GLN A 613 32.94 21.82 2.91
C GLN A 613 33.71 23.15 2.97
#